data_AF-A0A936U5A4-F1
#
_entry.id   AF-A0A936U5A4-F1
#
_cell.length_a   1.000
_cell.length_b   1.000
_cell.length_c   1.000
_cell.angle_alpha   90.00
_cell.angle_beta   90.00
_cell.angle_gamma   90.00
#
_symmetry.space_group_name_H-M   'P 1'
#
loop_
_entity.id
_entity.type
_entity.pdbx_description
1 polymer ?
#
loop_
_entity_poly.entity_id
_entity_poly.type
_entity_poly.pdbx_seq_one_letter_code
_entity_poly.pdbx_strand_id
1 'polypeptide(L)'
;MLTRLLTNLTLGGALALGGVFALGALSPRVEATTLSTLSVEQMTDAADLVVRATVTEVWVEQLGDELWTRAQITVNSSLKGQATGRTLVIDQLGGVLRNDAVIVVGAPRFSVGEEMIVFLEKNSAGQLLVVGMNQGKYTVRIDPQSGQEMLVRFTVRQDRWYDHNFIPNPPAAERVYVPDLETQVRARVALGWDGQPVPGASEARLPRDQPPSSLGSSDGRRRSPPLRPISLRF
;
A
#
# COMPACT_ATOMS: atom_id res chain seq x y z
N MET A 1 74.72 13.84 -4.37
CA MET A 1 75.68 13.56 -5.44
C MET A 1 75.73 12.06 -5.66
N LEU A 2 75.41 11.68 -6.89
CA LEU A 2 75.87 10.52 -7.66
C LEU A 2 75.81 9.11 -7.04
N THR A 3 74.92 8.22 -7.49
CA THR A 3 74.93 7.42 -8.74
C THR A 3 75.93 6.27 -8.71
N ARG A 4 75.44 5.06 -9.06
CA ARG A 4 76.12 3.84 -9.60
C ARG A 4 76.21 2.65 -8.62
N LEU A 5 76.06 1.39 -9.02
CA LEU A 5 75.49 0.66 -10.18
C LEU A 5 75.92 -0.80 -9.91
N LEU A 6 75.00 -1.77 -9.99
CA LEU A 6 75.21 -3.18 -10.43
C LEU A 6 76.12 -4.07 -9.53
N THR A 7 76.04 -5.40 -9.49
CA THR A 7 75.46 -6.41 -10.38
C THR A 7 75.26 -7.72 -9.61
N ASN A 8 74.37 -8.56 -10.16
CA ASN A 8 73.79 -9.82 -9.70
C ASN A 8 74.72 -11.05 -9.61
N LEU A 9 74.18 -12.12 -8.99
CA LEU A 9 74.13 -13.58 -9.32
C LEU A 9 74.45 -14.40 -8.06
N THR A 10 73.62 -15.31 -7.55
CA THR A 10 73.15 -16.59 -8.12
C THR A 10 71.90 -17.08 -7.36
N LEU A 11 70.73 -17.23 -7.98
CA LEU A 11 70.15 -18.46 -8.56
C LEU A 11 69.94 -19.65 -7.58
N GLY A 12 68.67 -19.89 -7.26
CA GLY A 12 68.12 -21.12 -6.66
C GLY A 12 66.85 -20.75 -5.87
N GLY A 13 65.65 -21.25 -6.13
CA GLY A 13 65.13 -22.21 -7.08
C GLY A 13 63.69 -22.53 -6.61
N ALA A 14 62.76 -22.57 -7.56
CA ALA A 14 61.42 -23.19 -7.51
C ALA A 14 60.33 -22.63 -6.56
N LEU A 15 59.28 -22.05 -7.19
CA LEU A 15 57.86 -22.47 -7.15
C LEU A 15 57.33 -23.00 -5.79
N ALA A 16 56.25 -22.51 -5.17
CA ALA A 16 55.03 -21.90 -5.70
C ALA A 16 54.12 -21.43 -4.52
N LEU A 17 53.02 -20.76 -4.87
CA LEU A 17 51.82 -20.46 -4.07
C LEU A 17 52.00 -19.25 -3.13
N GLY A 18 51.56 -18.04 -3.48
CA GLY A 18 50.19 -17.72 -3.90
C GLY A 18 49.41 -17.27 -2.67
N GLY A 19 49.42 -15.96 -2.39
CA GLY A 19 48.80 -15.43 -1.17
C GLY A 19 48.59 -13.93 -1.25
N VAL A 20 47.87 -13.45 -2.28
CA VAL A 20 47.29 -12.11 -2.25
C VAL A 20 46.21 -12.14 -1.17
N PHE A 21 46.50 -11.50 -0.03
CA PHE A 21 45.52 -11.19 1.00
C PHE A 21 44.55 -10.14 0.44
N ALA A 22 43.63 -10.58 -0.42
CA ALA A 22 42.46 -9.81 -0.78
C ALA A 22 41.52 -9.87 0.42
N LEU A 23 41.59 -8.87 1.31
CA LEU A 23 40.52 -8.56 2.25
C LEU A 23 39.30 -8.13 1.42
N GLY A 24 38.57 -9.11 0.89
CA GLY A 24 37.22 -8.91 0.40
C GLY A 24 36.37 -8.56 1.61
N ALA A 25 35.98 -7.29 1.70
CA ALA A 25 34.96 -6.84 2.61
C ALA A 25 33.66 -7.61 2.30
N LEU A 26 33.39 -8.68 3.04
CA LEU A 26 32.05 -9.20 3.17
C LEU A 26 31.28 -8.17 3.99
N SER A 27 30.75 -7.13 3.32
CA SER A 27 29.72 -6.30 3.89
C SER A 27 28.49 -7.20 4.09
N PRO A 28 28.05 -7.50 5.32
CA PRO A 28 26.75 -8.12 5.49
C PRO A 28 25.73 -7.15 4.90
N ARG A 29 24.99 -7.60 3.89
CA ARG A 29 23.74 -6.94 3.51
C ARG A 29 22.82 -7.10 4.71
N VAL A 30 22.82 -6.08 5.57
CA VAL A 30 21.76 -5.87 6.54
C VAL A 30 20.52 -5.61 5.69
N GLU A 31 19.78 -6.67 5.39
CA GLU A 31 18.40 -6.54 4.97
C GLU A 31 17.66 -6.08 6.21
N ALA A 32 17.62 -4.75 6.37
CA ALA A 32 16.75 -4.11 7.33
C ALA A 32 15.33 -4.54 6.95
N THR A 33 14.67 -5.26 7.84
CA THR A 33 13.23 -5.46 7.83
C THR A 33 12.56 -4.11 8.06
N THR A 34 12.52 -3.27 7.02
CA THR A 34 11.63 -2.11 6.96
C THR A 34 10.22 -2.65 6.79
N LEU A 35 9.35 -2.38 7.76
CA LEU A 35 7.89 -2.46 7.58
C LEU A 35 7.57 -1.86 6.22
N SER A 36 7.20 -2.70 5.25
CA SER A 36 7.06 -2.31 3.86
C SER A 36 5.97 -1.25 3.74
N THR A 37 6.37 -0.01 3.47
CA THR A 37 5.42 1.05 3.13
C THR A 37 4.71 0.66 1.84
N LEU A 38 3.39 0.63 1.82
CA LEU A 38 2.65 0.31 0.60
C LEU A 38 2.84 1.41 -0.43
N SER A 39 3.12 1.03 -1.67
CA SER A 39 3.09 1.97 -2.79
C SER A 39 1.65 2.39 -3.11
N VAL A 40 1.48 3.50 -3.83
CA VAL A 40 0.15 3.97 -4.26
C VAL A 40 -0.53 2.91 -5.14
N GLU A 41 0.23 2.23 -5.99
CA GLU A 41 -0.25 1.15 -6.84
C GLU A 41 -0.72 -0.04 -6.00
N GLN A 42 0.08 -0.46 -5.02
CA GLN A 42 -0.29 -1.54 -4.10
C GLN A 42 -1.57 -1.20 -3.32
N MET A 43 -1.68 0.03 -2.80
CA MET A 43 -2.91 0.47 -2.13
C MET A 43 -4.09 0.55 -3.10
N THR A 44 -3.86 0.99 -4.33
CA THR A 44 -4.89 1.05 -5.38
C THR A 44 -5.39 -0.34 -5.71
N ASP A 45 -4.50 -1.31 -5.84
CA ASP A 45 -4.84 -2.71 -6.11
C ASP A 45 -5.62 -3.31 -4.94
N ALA A 46 -5.18 -2.99 -3.71
CA ALA A 46 -5.83 -3.49 -2.50
C ALA A 46 -7.16 -2.81 -2.14
N ALA A 47 -7.45 -1.63 -2.66
CA ALA A 47 -8.68 -0.92 -2.35
C ALA A 47 -9.86 -1.41 -3.21
N ASP A 48 -11.05 -1.53 -2.60
CA ASP A 48 -12.31 -1.64 -3.33
C ASP A 48 -12.82 -0.25 -3.77
N LEU A 49 -12.58 0.76 -2.94
CA LEU A 49 -12.91 2.16 -3.20
C LEU A 49 -11.68 3.03 -2.96
N VAL A 50 -11.43 3.97 -3.85
CA VAL A 50 -10.49 5.08 -3.58
C VAL A 50 -11.27 6.36 -3.79
N VAL A 51 -11.41 7.15 -2.74
CA VAL A 51 -12.34 8.29 -2.72
C VAL A 51 -11.69 9.53 -2.14
N ARG A 52 -12.07 10.70 -2.66
CA ARG A 52 -11.90 12.00 -2.00
C ARG A 52 -13.18 12.30 -1.23
N ALA A 53 -13.07 12.53 0.06
CA ALA A 53 -14.22 12.63 0.96
C ALA A 53 -13.98 13.63 2.10
N THR A 54 -15.07 14.15 2.65
CA THR A 54 -15.07 14.99 3.85
C THR A 54 -15.64 14.21 5.03
N VAL A 55 -14.94 14.18 6.17
CA VAL A 55 -15.45 13.59 7.41
C VAL A 55 -16.55 14.46 7.98
N THR A 56 -17.75 13.91 8.15
CA THR A 56 -18.91 14.63 8.71
C THR A 56 -19.12 14.33 10.19
N GLU A 57 -18.75 13.14 10.65
CA GLU A 57 -18.96 12.72 12.04
C GLU A 57 -17.92 11.67 12.44
N VAL A 58 -17.52 11.66 13.71
CA VAL A 58 -16.65 10.63 14.30
C VAL A 58 -17.18 10.26 15.67
N TRP A 59 -17.39 8.97 15.91
CA TRP A 59 -17.85 8.45 17.20
C TRP A 59 -17.18 7.12 17.53
N VAL A 60 -17.29 6.70 18.79
CA VAL A 60 -16.87 5.38 19.24
C VAL A 60 -18.12 4.65 19.71
N GLU A 61 -18.29 3.42 19.24
CA GLU A 61 -19.35 2.54 19.72
C GLU A 61 -18.78 1.17 20.07
N GLN A 62 -19.49 0.46 20.94
CA GLN A 62 -19.17 -0.91 21.29
C GLN A 62 -20.03 -1.84 20.43
N LEU A 63 -19.39 -2.75 19.72
CA LEU A 63 -20.04 -3.81 18.95
C LEU A 63 -19.60 -5.16 19.50
N GLY A 64 -20.47 -5.79 20.30
CA GLY A 64 -20.10 -6.96 21.08
C GLY A 64 -19.05 -6.60 22.15
N ASP A 65 -17.93 -7.32 22.14
CA ASP A 65 -16.82 -7.08 23.08
C ASP A 65 -15.75 -6.13 22.52
N GLU A 66 -15.95 -5.61 21.30
CA GLU A 66 -14.99 -4.75 20.62
C GLU A 66 -15.45 -3.28 20.62
N LEU A 67 -14.49 -2.38 20.82
CA LEU A 67 -14.68 -0.95 20.60
C LEU A 67 -14.29 -0.60 19.17
N TRP A 68 -15.18 0.13 18.49
CA TRP A 68 -14.99 0.57 17.13
C TRP A 68 -15.10 2.09 17.06
N THR A 69 -14.06 2.73 16.52
CA THR A 69 -14.11 4.12 16.10
C THR A 69 -14.69 4.15 14.69
N ARG A 70 -15.76 4.92 14.51
CA ARG A 70 -16.45 5.10 13.23
C ARG A 70 -16.30 6.52 12.76
N ALA A 71 -15.98 6.67 11.47
CA ALA A 71 -15.92 7.95 10.80
C ALA A 71 -16.91 7.97 9.63
N GLN A 72 -17.96 8.78 9.75
CA GLN A 72 -18.86 9.03 8.65
C GLN A 72 -18.23 10.04 7.69
N ILE A 73 -18.26 9.71 6.41
CA ILE A 73 -17.69 10.51 5.34
C ILE A 73 -18.74 10.78 4.26
N THR A 74 -18.68 11.96 3.66
CA THR A 74 -19.41 12.27 2.42
C THR A 74 -18.41 12.27 1.28
N VAL A 75 -18.64 11.42 0.27
CA VAL A 75 -17.74 11.25 -0.86
C VAL A 75 -17.93 12.39 -1.87
N ASN A 76 -16.90 13.23 -2.03
CA ASN A 76 -16.89 14.32 -3.01
C ASN A 76 -16.61 13.78 -4.43
N SER A 77 -15.68 12.84 -4.56
CA SER A 77 -15.36 12.18 -5.84
C SER A 77 -14.79 10.78 -5.64
N SER A 78 -14.98 9.91 -6.64
CA SER A 78 -14.46 8.54 -6.66
C SER A 78 -13.34 8.43 -7.70
N LEU A 79 -12.16 7.95 -7.27
CA LEU A 79 -11.01 7.63 -8.13
C LEU A 79 -11.04 6.15 -8.56
N LYS A 80 -11.49 5.27 -7.66
CA LYS A 80 -11.78 3.84 -7.91
C LYS A 80 -13.13 3.48 -7.31
N GLY A 81 -13.89 2.66 -8.02
CA GLY A 81 -15.26 2.29 -7.63
C GLY A 81 -16.29 3.40 -7.86
N GLN A 82 -17.53 3.17 -7.41
CA GLN A 82 -18.66 4.07 -7.63
C GLN A 82 -19.28 4.48 -6.29
N ALA A 83 -18.81 5.61 -5.74
CA ALA A 83 -19.28 6.12 -4.45
C ALA A 83 -19.55 7.63 -4.40
N THR A 84 -19.36 8.36 -5.49
CA THR A 84 -19.57 9.82 -5.54
C THR A 84 -20.96 10.22 -5.03
N GLY A 85 -21.01 11.21 -4.13
CA GLY A 85 -22.24 11.71 -3.53
C GLY A 85 -22.84 10.82 -2.44
N ARG A 86 -22.23 9.67 -2.13
CA ARG A 86 -22.70 8.78 -1.07
C ARG A 86 -22.10 9.16 0.28
N THR A 87 -22.85 8.87 1.33
CA THR A 87 -22.34 8.81 2.70
C THR A 87 -21.89 7.39 3.01
N LEU A 88 -20.66 7.24 3.51
CA LEU A 88 -20.06 5.97 3.92
C LEU A 88 -19.60 6.07 5.37
N VAL A 89 -19.43 4.93 6.03
CA VAL A 89 -18.83 4.85 7.36
C VAL A 89 -17.57 4.02 7.26
N ILE A 90 -16.45 4.58 7.70
CA ILE A 90 -15.18 3.87 7.85
C ILE A 90 -15.15 3.30 9.26
N ASP A 91 -14.90 2.01 9.36
CA ASP A 91 -14.75 1.28 10.61
C ASP A 91 -13.26 1.15 10.96
N GLN A 92 -12.95 1.38 12.23
CA GLN A 92 -11.63 1.20 12.77
C GLN A 92 -11.71 0.55 14.15
N LEU A 93 -11.04 -0.58 14.31
CA LEU A 93 -10.94 -1.23 15.60
C LEU A 93 -10.16 -0.32 16.58
N GLY A 94 -10.65 -0.25 17.81
CA GLY A 94 -10.13 0.59 18.87
C GLY A 94 -10.91 1.88 19.06
N GLY A 95 -10.50 2.66 20.07
CA GLY A 95 -11.17 3.87 20.49
C GLY A 95 -11.16 4.01 22.01
N VAL A 96 -11.71 5.12 22.48
CA VAL A 96 -11.88 5.39 23.91
C VAL A 96 -13.37 5.61 24.17
N LEU A 97 -13.95 4.77 25.02
CA LEU A 97 -15.35 4.86 25.43
C LEU A 97 -15.44 4.78 26.95
N ARG A 98 -15.83 5.89 27.60
CA ARG A 98 -15.89 6.02 29.06
C ARG A 98 -14.54 5.71 29.72
N ASN A 99 -14.42 4.56 30.41
CA ASN A 99 -13.21 4.12 31.11
C ASN A 99 -12.45 3.05 30.32
N ASP A 100 -12.99 2.58 29.19
CA ASP A 100 -12.38 1.56 28.37
C ASP A 100 -11.65 2.21 27.19
N ALA A 101 -10.39 1.83 27.00
CA ALA A 101 -9.55 2.31 25.91
C ALA A 101 -8.91 1.12 25.21
N VAL A 102 -9.20 0.96 23.92
CA VAL A 102 -8.55 -0.02 23.06
C VAL A 102 -7.68 0.73 22.08
N ILE A 103 -6.36 0.59 22.23
CA ILE A 103 -5.37 1.27 21.40
C ILE A 103 -4.88 0.31 20.33
N VAL A 104 -5.12 0.66 19.07
CA VAL A 104 -4.55 -0.04 17.91
C VAL A 104 -3.46 0.83 17.30
N VAL A 105 -2.21 0.38 17.41
CA VAL A 105 -1.05 1.11 16.90
C VAL A 105 -1.11 1.16 15.36
N GLY A 106 -0.88 2.33 14.79
CA GLY A 106 -0.92 2.53 13.33
C GLY A 106 -2.32 2.68 12.75
N ALA A 107 -3.37 2.60 13.57
CA ALA A 107 -4.73 2.83 13.11
C ALA A 107 -4.93 4.29 12.66
N PRO A 108 -5.74 4.53 11.63
CA PRO A 108 -6.00 5.89 11.17
C PRO A 108 -6.63 6.75 12.26
N ARG A 109 -6.69 8.06 12.02
CA ARG A 109 -7.38 9.00 12.90
C ARG A 109 -8.23 9.89 12.03
N PHE A 110 -9.39 10.27 12.54
CA PHE A 110 -10.33 11.11 11.81
C PHE A 110 -10.72 12.29 12.69
N SER A 111 -11.00 13.42 12.05
CA SER A 111 -11.55 14.61 12.70
C SER A 111 -12.62 15.22 11.82
N VAL A 112 -13.68 15.74 12.42
CA VAL A 112 -14.80 16.34 11.67
C VAL A 112 -14.30 17.53 10.83
N GLY A 113 -14.80 17.64 9.60
CA GLY A 113 -14.39 18.66 8.62
C GLY A 113 -13.12 18.28 7.85
N GLU A 114 -12.44 17.20 8.21
CA GLU A 114 -11.25 16.74 7.50
C GLU A 114 -11.59 16.31 6.07
N GLU A 115 -10.98 16.98 5.10
CA GLU A 115 -10.96 16.51 3.72
C GLU A 115 -9.79 15.55 3.51
N MET A 116 -10.04 14.42 2.87
CA MET A 116 -9.04 13.38 2.68
C MET A 116 -9.23 12.59 1.39
N ILE A 117 -8.13 12.04 0.89
CA ILE A 117 -8.14 10.92 -0.06
C ILE A 117 -7.86 9.65 0.72
N VAL A 118 -8.76 8.67 0.61
CA VAL A 118 -8.70 7.43 1.38
C VAL A 118 -8.90 6.20 0.49
N PHE A 119 -8.06 5.20 0.74
CA PHE A 119 -8.08 3.88 0.13
C PHE A 119 -8.82 2.93 1.06
N LEU A 120 -9.96 2.41 0.62
CA LEU A 120 -10.86 1.61 1.44
C LEU A 120 -11.00 0.19 0.89
N GLU A 121 -10.94 -0.79 1.77
CA GLU A 121 -11.25 -2.19 1.49
C GLU A 121 -12.43 -2.65 2.34
N LYS A 122 -13.20 -3.61 1.82
CA LYS A 122 -14.24 -4.30 2.58
C LYS A 122 -13.68 -5.58 3.16
N ASN A 123 -13.86 -5.77 4.47
CA ASN A 123 -13.56 -7.06 5.08
C ASN A 123 -14.69 -8.07 4.79
N SER A 124 -14.51 -9.32 5.28
CA SER A 124 -15.51 -10.39 5.14
C SER A 124 -16.85 -10.10 5.81
N ALA A 125 -16.88 -9.21 6.79
CA ALA A 125 -18.11 -8.73 7.45
C ALA A 125 -18.77 -7.56 6.71
N GLY A 126 -18.17 -7.07 5.62
CA GLY A 126 -18.67 -5.93 4.84
C GLY A 126 -18.34 -4.55 5.41
N GLN A 127 -17.55 -4.49 6.49
CA GLN A 127 -17.06 -3.23 7.08
C GLN A 127 -16.03 -2.59 6.15
N LEU A 128 -16.05 -1.25 6.07
CA LEU A 128 -15.10 -0.49 5.27
C LEU A 128 -13.90 -0.09 6.13
N LEU A 129 -12.73 -0.64 5.83
CA LEU A 129 -11.48 -0.39 6.53
C LEU A 129 -10.53 0.42 5.65
N VAL A 130 -9.58 1.15 6.25
CA VAL A 130 -8.52 1.80 5.49
C VAL A 130 -7.42 0.81 5.14
N VAL A 131 -7.08 0.73 3.86
CA VAL A 131 -6.00 -0.12 3.35
C VAL A 131 -4.68 0.25 4.03
N GLY A 132 -4.00 -0.75 4.61
CA GLY A 132 -2.71 -0.55 5.28
C GLY A 132 -2.80 0.38 6.50
N MET A 133 -3.97 0.47 7.14
CA MET A 133 -4.22 1.32 8.30
C MET A 133 -3.99 2.81 7.98
N ASN A 134 -3.19 3.55 8.74
CA ASN A 134 -2.93 4.97 8.45
C ASN A 134 -2.18 5.22 7.12
N GLN A 135 -1.66 4.19 6.45
CA GLN A 135 -0.94 4.36 5.19
C GLN A 135 -1.84 4.81 4.04
N GLY A 136 -3.06 4.28 3.99
CA GLY A 136 -4.06 4.54 2.95
C GLY A 136 -4.94 5.76 3.20
N LYS A 137 -4.58 6.64 4.15
CA LYS A 137 -5.30 7.89 4.41
C LYS A 137 -4.38 9.09 4.21
N TYR A 138 -4.81 10.02 3.36
CA TYR A 138 -4.12 11.27 3.10
C TYR A 138 -5.04 12.45 3.40
N THR A 139 -4.67 13.29 4.37
CA THR A 139 -5.36 14.54 4.63
C THR A 139 -5.03 15.55 3.53
N VAL A 140 -6.04 16.16 2.94
CA VAL A 140 -5.87 17.23 1.93
C VAL A 140 -5.72 18.57 2.66
N ARG A 141 -4.68 19.32 2.32
CA ARG A 141 -4.42 20.66 2.86
C ARG A 141 -3.92 21.60 1.77
N ILE A 142 -4.08 22.90 1.99
CA ILE A 142 -3.45 23.90 1.13
C ILE A 142 -1.99 24.07 1.54
N ASP A 143 -1.09 23.92 0.57
CA ASP A 143 0.32 24.29 0.71
C ASP A 143 0.41 25.82 0.86
N PRO A 144 0.90 26.35 2.00
CA PRO A 144 0.98 27.79 2.21
C PRO A 144 1.98 28.50 1.28
N GLN A 145 2.91 27.78 0.63
CA GLN A 145 3.89 28.36 -0.28
C GLN A 145 3.38 28.43 -1.72
N SER A 146 2.74 27.37 -2.22
CA SER A 146 2.28 27.30 -3.61
C SER A 146 0.79 27.60 -3.80
N GLY A 147 -0.02 27.54 -2.73
CA GLY A 147 -1.48 27.64 -2.81
C GLY A 147 -2.16 26.40 -3.37
N GLN A 148 -1.41 25.33 -3.67
CA GLN A 148 -1.93 24.09 -4.23
C GLN A 148 -2.40 23.11 -3.14
N GLU A 149 -3.29 22.20 -3.50
CA GLU A 149 -3.70 21.11 -2.61
C GLU A 149 -2.59 20.06 -2.50
N MET A 150 -2.06 19.90 -1.29
CA MET A 150 -1.08 18.89 -0.92
C MET A 150 -1.70 17.79 -0.05
N LEU A 151 -1.03 16.65 -0.04
CA LEU A 151 -1.36 15.49 0.77
C LEU A 151 -0.47 15.44 2.00
N VAL A 152 -1.09 15.24 3.15
CA VAL A 152 -0.39 15.06 4.42
C VAL A 152 -0.77 13.71 4.99
N ARG A 153 0.25 12.92 5.33
CA ARG A 153 0.10 11.69 6.08
C ARG A 153 0.89 11.81 7.37
N PHE A 154 0.17 11.85 8.49
CA PHE A 154 0.78 12.00 9.81
C PHE A 154 0.20 10.96 10.76
N THR A 155 1.09 10.26 11.47
CA THR A 155 0.69 9.30 12.51
C THR A 155 0.80 9.98 13.86
N VAL A 156 -0.34 10.23 14.50
CA VAL A 156 -0.39 10.70 15.89
C VAL A 156 -0.44 9.49 16.81
N ARG A 157 0.20 9.58 17.97
CA ARG A 157 0.01 8.57 19.03
C ARG A 157 -1.47 8.54 19.42
N GLN A 158 -2.01 7.34 19.63
CA GLN A 158 -3.44 7.12 19.83
C GLN A 158 -3.99 7.72 21.13
N ASP A 159 -3.12 7.98 22.11
CA ASP A 159 -3.42 8.60 23.41
C ASP A 159 -3.56 10.13 23.32
N ARG A 160 -3.30 10.75 22.17
CA ARG A 160 -3.43 12.19 21.99
C ARG A 160 -4.69 12.56 21.23
N TRP A 161 -5.18 13.76 21.49
CA TRP A 161 -6.21 14.40 20.65
C TRP A 161 -5.71 14.49 19.21
N TYR A 162 -6.61 14.24 18.25
CA TYR A 162 -6.33 14.38 16.82
C TYR A 162 -7.27 15.41 16.22
N ASP A 163 -6.69 16.40 15.54
CA ASP A 163 -7.39 17.37 14.72
C ASP A 163 -6.51 17.65 13.50
N HIS A 164 -7.07 17.42 12.32
CA HIS A 164 -6.39 17.57 11.04
C HIS A 164 -5.84 18.99 10.82
N ASN A 165 -6.37 20.01 11.49
CA ASN A 165 -5.87 21.38 11.38
C ASN A 165 -4.49 21.56 12.02
N PHE A 166 -4.18 20.76 13.04
CA PHE A 166 -2.98 20.90 13.87
C PHE A 166 -1.89 19.87 13.57
N ILE A 167 -2.02 19.09 12.50
CA ILE A 167 -0.93 18.21 12.05
C ILE A 167 0.20 19.06 11.40
N PRO A 168 1.47 18.66 11.52
CA PRO A 168 2.56 19.37 10.85
C PRO A 168 2.49 19.15 9.34
N ASN A 169 2.85 20.19 8.57
CA ASN A 169 3.05 20.06 7.14
C ASN A 169 4.40 19.37 6.87
N PRO A 170 4.50 18.53 5.84
CA PRO A 170 5.78 17.96 5.43
C PRO A 170 6.73 19.06 4.92
N PRO A 171 8.06 18.82 4.99
CA PRO A 171 9.05 19.68 4.34
C PRO A 171 8.73 19.90 2.86
N ALA A 172 9.07 21.07 2.32
CA ALA A 172 8.73 21.40 0.93
C ALA A 172 9.24 20.39 -0.10
N ALA A 173 10.42 19.79 0.14
CA ALA A 173 11.01 18.77 -0.73
C ALA A 173 10.28 17.41 -0.68
N GLU A 174 9.41 17.18 0.30
CA GLU A 174 8.69 15.91 0.52
C GLU A 174 7.18 16.05 0.26
N ARG A 175 6.71 17.23 -0.17
CA ARG A 175 5.29 17.46 -0.47
C ARG A 175 4.86 16.65 -1.68
N VAL A 176 3.71 16.01 -1.55
CA VAL A 176 3.02 15.33 -2.64
C VAL A 176 1.71 16.07 -2.88
N TYR A 177 1.36 16.33 -4.13
CA TYR A 177 0.16 17.09 -4.48
C TYR A 177 -1.00 16.19 -4.88
N VAL A 178 -2.23 16.69 -4.66
CA VAL A 178 -3.46 15.97 -4.99
C VAL A 178 -3.49 15.51 -6.46
N PRO A 179 -3.20 16.36 -7.47
CA PRO A 179 -3.26 15.95 -8.87
C PRO A 179 -2.32 14.79 -9.22
N ASP A 180 -1.15 14.73 -8.58
CA ASP A 180 -0.16 13.68 -8.82
C ASP A 180 -0.67 12.33 -8.33
N LEU A 181 -1.20 12.27 -7.10
CA LEU A 181 -1.79 11.04 -6.56
C LEU A 181 -3.00 10.61 -7.38
N GLU A 182 -3.91 11.53 -7.71
CA GLU A 182 -5.09 11.20 -8.51
C GLU A 182 -4.70 10.64 -9.89
N THR A 183 -3.68 11.22 -10.52
CA THR A 183 -3.16 10.74 -11.81
C THR A 183 -2.59 9.34 -11.67
N GLN A 184 -1.78 9.08 -10.64
CA GLN A 184 -1.21 7.76 -10.37
C GLN A 184 -2.30 6.70 -10.14
N VAL A 185 -3.31 7.01 -9.32
CA VAL A 185 -4.43 6.10 -9.04
C VAL A 185 -5.20 5.80 -10.32
N ARG A 186 -5.59 6.82 -11.11
CA ARG A 186 -6.32 6.63 -12.36
C ARG A 186 -5.53 5.81 -13.37
N ALA A 187 -4.23 6.08 -13.50
CA ALA A 187 -3.35 5.32 -14.36
C ALA A 187 -3.29 3.84 -13.94
N ARG A 188 -3.14 3.55 -12.64
CA ARG A 188 -3.11 2.17 -12.15
C ARG A 188 -4.46 1.47 -12.34
N VAL A 189 -5.58 2.14 -12.07
CA VAL A 189 -6.92 1.58 -12.33
C VAL A 189 -7.11 1.24 -13.81
N ALA A 190 -6.63 2.09 -14.73
CA ALA A 190 -6.73 1.84 -16.17
C ALA A 190 -5.86 0.67 -16.65
N LEU A 191 -4.69 0.46 -16.04
CA LEU A 191 -3.83 -0.70 -16.32
C LEU A 191 -4.42 -2.02 -15.81
N GLY A 192 -5.23 -1.96 -14.75
CA GLY A 192 -5.75 -3.14 -14.06
C GLY A 192 -4.73 -3.80 -13.14
N TRP A 193 -5.22 -4.67 -12.26
CA TRP A 193 -4.40 -5.46 -11.35
C TRP A 193 -3.99 -6.79 -12.00
N ASP A 194 -2.73 -7.18 -11.80
CA ASP A 194 -2.10 -8.37 -12.38
C ASP A 194 -2.25 -9.63 -11.51
N GLY A 195 -2.98 -9.53 -10.39
CA GLY A 195 -3.23 -10.65 -9.47
C GLY A 195 -2.09 -10.91 -8.47
N GLN A 196 -1.04 -10.08 -8.44
CA GLN A 196 0.05 -10.24 -7.47
C GLN A 196 -0.42 -9.89 -6.05
N PRO A 197 -0.06 -10.69 -5.03
CA PRO A 197 -0.50 -10.45 -3.66
C PRO A 197 0.01 -9.09 -3.16
N VAL A 198 -0.91 -8.29 -2.62
CA VAL A 198 -0.56 -7.02 -1.98
C VAL A 198 -0.10 -7.30 -0.54
N PRO A 199 1.11 -6.87 -0.14
CA PRO A 199 1.58 -7.04 1.24
C PRO A 199 0.61 -6.46 2.25
N GLY A 200 0.26 -7.20 3.30
CA GLY A 200 -0.57 -6.70 4.40
C GLY A 200 -2.01 -6.32 4.03
N ALA A 201 -2.50 -6.64 2.82
CA ALA A 201 -3.93 -6.59 2.52
C ALA A 201 -4.66 -7.66 3.35
N SER A 202 -5.89 -7.34 3.78
CA SER A 202 -6.70 -8.26 4.59
C SER A 202 -6.77 -9.65 3.93
N GLU A 203 -6.50 -10.71 4.71
CA GLU A 203 -6.46 -12.12 4.26
C GLU A 203 -7.73 -12.56 3.49
N ALA A 204 -8.79 -11.76 3.54
CA ALA A 204 -10.05 -11.94 2.82
C ALA A 204 -9.94 -11.83 1.28
N ARG A 205 -8.82 -11.39 0.70
CA ARG A 205 -8.60 -11.39 -0.77
C ARG A 205 -7.95 -12.67 -1.29
N LEU A 206 -8.44 -13.84 -0.88
CA LEU A 206 -8.36 -15.03 -1.73
C LEU A 206 -9.72 -15.21 -2.43
N PRO A 207 -9.92 -14.66 -3.64
CA PRO A 207 -11.02 -15.10 -4.48
C PRO A 207 -10.81 -16.59 -4.76
N ARG A 208 -11.63 -17.47 -4.17
CA ARG A 208 -11.66 -18.89 -4.57
C ARG A 208 -12.30 -19.10 -5.94
N ASP A 209 -12.84 -18.06 -6.58
CA ASP A 209 -13.77 -18.22 -7.71
C ASP A 209 -13.49 -17.37 -8.96
N GLN A 210 -12.27 -16.87 -9.17
CA GLN A 210 -11.92 -16.24 -10.45
C GLN A 210 -10.99 -17.15 -11.26
N PRO A 211 -11.48 -17.88 -12.29
CA PRO A 211 -10.61 -18.68 -13.12
C PRO A 211 -9.62 -17.76 -13.86
N PRO A 212 -8.34 -18.15 -13.99
CA PRO A 212 -7.37 -17.34 -14.70
C PRO A 212 -7.85 -17.10 -16.13
N SER A 213 -7.81 -15.84 -16.54
CA SER A 213 -7.95 -15.41 -17.93
C SER A 213 -7.04 -16.28 -18.80
N SER A 214 -7.62 -17.16 -19.62
CA SER A 214 -6.87 -18.08 -20.46
C SER A 214 -6.19 -17.32 -21.60
N LEU A 215 -5.00 -16.77 -21.34
CA LEU A 215 -4.07 -16.36 -22.38
C LEU A 215 -3.27 -17.58 -22.82
N GLY A 216 -3.65 -18.10 -24.00
CA GLY A 216 -2.77 -18.71 -24.99
C GLY A 216 -1.81 -19.79 -24.51
N SER A 217 -2.29 -21.03 -24.44
CA SER A 217 -1.42 -22.20 -24.63
C SER A 217 -1.90 -22.96 -25.87
N SER A 218 -1.21 -22.71 -26.97
CA SER A 218 -1.24 -23.57 -28.14
C SER A 218 -0.61 -24.93 -27.78
N ASP A 219 -1.44 -25.92 -27.44
CA ASP A 219 -1.04 -27.32 -27.56
C ASP A 219 -2.02 -28.03 -28.50
N GLY A 220 -1.49 -28.30 -29.70
CA GLY A 220 -2.18 -29.07 -30.72
C GLY A 220 -2.24 -30.53 -30.31
N ARG A 221 -3.42 -30.97 -29.87
CA ARG A 221 -3.77 -32.39 -29.94
C ARG A 221 -5.20 -32.55 -30.42
N ARG A 222 -5.31 -32.77 -31.74
CA ARG A 222 -6.51 -33.23 -32.43
C ARG A 222 -7.10 -34.42 -31.68
N ARG A 223 -8.34 -34.28 -31.21
CA ARG A 223 -9.25 -35.41 -31.02
C ARG A 223 -10.54 -35.10 -31.76
N SER A 224 -10.76 -35.86 -32.82
CA SER A 224 -12.00 -35.87 -33.60
C SER A 224 -13.19 -36.22 -32.70
N PRO A 225 -14.39 -35.64 -32.92
CA PRO A 225 -15.57 -35.96 -32.12
C PRO A 225 -16.19 -37.30 -32.56
N PRO A 226 -16.79 -38.10 -31.65
CA PRO A 226 -17.63 -39.22 -32.05
C PRO A 226 -19.00 -38.70 -32.54
N LEU A 227 -19.47 -39.30 -33.63
CA LEU A 227 -20.77 -39.04 -34.26
C LEU A 227 -21.93 -39.40 -33.31
N ARG A 228 -22.93 -38.52 -33.19
CA ARG A 228 -24.22 -38.82 -32.53
C ARG A 228 -25.16 -39.53 -33.51
N PRO A 229 -25.95 -40.52 -33.07
CA PRO A 229 -27.02 -41.06 -33.89
C PRO A 229 -28.21 -40.09 -33.94
N ILE A 230 -28.76 -39.96 -35.16
CA ILE A 230 -29.97 -39.21 -35.48
C ILE A 230 -31.18 -40.03 -35.01
N SER A 231 -31.99 -39.46 -34.12
CA SER A 231 -33.33 -39.98 -33.82
C SER A 231 -34.35 -39.21 -34.67
N LEU A 232 -34.81 -39.84 -35.75
CA LEU A 232 -36.04 -39.47 -36.44
C LEU A 232 -37.22 -39.94 -35.60
N ARG A 233 -38.13 -39.03 -35.24
CA ARG A 233 -39.50 -39.40 -34.90
C ARG A 233 -40.44 -38.78 -35.94
N PHE A 234 -41.22 -39.67 -36.53
CA PHE A 234 -42.42 -39.40 -37.31
C PHE A 234 -43.52 -38.82 -36.43
#